data_AF-A0A486XHH2-F1
#
_entry.id   AF-A0A486XHH2-F1
#
_cell.length_a   1.000
_cell.length_b   1.000
_cell.length_c   1.000
_cell.angle_alpha   90.00
_cell.angle_beta   90.00
_cell.angle_gamma   90.00
#
_symmetry.space_group_name_H-M   'P 1'
#
loop_
_entity.id
_entity.type
_entity.pdbx_description
1 polymer ?
#
loop_
_entity_poly.entity_id
_entity_poly.type
_entity_poly.pdbx_seq_one_letter_code
_entity_poly.pdbx_strand_id
1 'polypeptide(L)'
;MNQIDWISILGWSDEELSDLRFVGYSYIKQGKYDIAITFFEALITLSPSSIYDLQTLGALYLQKNNNLMALNYIEKALKLDPLHQPTLLNRVKVLFALGYKKQALAQAKELEKSQNPEIINQATALVIAYS
;
A
#
# COMPACT_ATOMS: atom_id res chain seq x y z
N MET A 1 20.51 -12.17 -6.20
CA MET A 1 19.80 -13.08 -7.11
C MET A 1 19.06 -12.20 -8.10
N ASN A 2 19.30 -12.35 -9.39
CA ASN A 2 18.51 -11.64 -10.40
C ASN A 2 17.11 -12.23 -10.38
N GLN A 3 16.11 -11.36 -10.24
CA GLN A 3 14.72 -11.77 -10.30
C GLN A 3 14.38 -12.23 -11.72
N ILE A 4 13.57 -13.28 -11.82
CA ILE A 4 13.12 -13.80 -13.12
C ILE A 4 12.24 -12.72 -13.77
N ASP A 5 12.55 -12.36 -15.01
CA ASP A 5 11.72 -11.48 -15.83
C ASP A 5 10.54 -12.27 -16.41
N TRP A 6 9.52 -12.45 -15.59
CA TRP A 6 8.31 -13.19 -15.96
C TRP A 6 7.53 -12.53 -17.09
N ILE A 7 7.55 -11.20 -17.18
CA ILE A 7 6.81 -10.46 -18.21
C ILE A 7 7.37 -10.83 -19.58
N SER A 8 8.70 -10.81 -19.73
CA SER A 8 9.36 -11.23 -20.98
C SER A 8 9.08 -12.70 -21.33
N ILE A 9 9.13 -13.60 -20.34
CA ILE A 9 8.89 -15.04 -20.56
C ILE A 9 7.46 -15.33 -21.01
N LEU A 10 6.49 -14.65 -20.39
CA LEU A 10 5.06 -14.83 -20.69
C LEU A 10 4.64 -14.10 -21.96
N GLY A 11 5.48 -13.19 -22.48
CA GLY A 11 5.12 -12.30 -23.58
C GLY A 11 4.02 -11.31 -23.20
N TRP A 12 3.89 -11.01 -21.91
CA TRP A 12 2.88 -10.09 -21.39
C TRP A 12 3.36 -8.65 -21.48
N SER A 13 2.39 -7.74 -21.44
CA SER A 13 2.59 -6.31 -21.48
C SER A 13 1.95 -5.63 -20.26
N ASP A 14 1.97 -4.30 -20.24
CA ASP A 14 1.27 -3.51 -19.22
C ASP A 14 -0.25 -3.71 -19.27
N GLU A 15 -0.81 -4.19 -20.38
CA GLU A 15 -2.24 -4.48 -20.53
C GLU A 15 -2.65 -5.64 -19.61
N GLU A 16 -1.96 -6.78 -19.68
CA GLU A 16 -2.25 -7.94 -18.82
C GLU A 16 -2.07 -7.60 -17.33
N LEU A 17 -1.06 -6.79 -16.98
CA LEU A 17 -0.89 -6.33 -15.61
C LEU A 17 -2.04 -5.41 -15.17
N SER A 18 -2.55 -4.57 -16.08
CA SER A 18 -3.68 -3.69 -15.80
C SER A 18 -4.97 -4.48 -15.61
N ASP A 19 -5.19 -5.55 -16.37
CA ASP A 19 -6.32 -6.46 -16.20
C ASP A 19 -6.24 -7.19 -14.85
N LEU A 20 -5.07 -7.70 -14.47
CA LEU A 20 -4.85 -8.30 -13.15
C LEU A 20 -5.16 -7.30 -12.02
N ARG A 21 -4.73 -6.04 -12.15
CA ARG A 21 -5.08 -4.97 -11.19
C ARG A 21 -6.56 -4.73 -11.14
N PHE A 22 -7.23 -4.64 -12.29
CA PHE A 22 -8.67 -4.40 -12.36
C PHE A 22 -9.45 -5.50 -11.64
N VAL A 23 -9.10 -6.77 -11.87
CA VAL A 23 -9.69 -7.91 -11.17
C VAL A 23 -9.41 -7.86 -9.67
N GLY A 24 -8.16 -7.57 -9.28
CA GLY A 24 -7.78 -7.36 -7.88
C GLY A 24 -8.65 -6.31 -7.19
N TYR A 25 -8.77 -5.12 -7.78
CA TYR A 25 -9.63 -4.04 -7.28
C TYR A 25 -11.12 -4.42 -7.22
N SER A 26 -11.61 -5.19 -8.19
CA SER A 26 -12.99 -5.71 -8.15
C SER A 26 -13.24 -6.57 -6.92
N TYR A 27 -12.28 -7.43 -6.54
CA TYR A 27 -12.38 -8.22 -5.32
C TYR A 27 -12.25 -7.37 -4.05
N ILE A 28 -11.45 -6.30 -4.05
CA ILE A 28 -11.40 -5.31 -2.95
C ILE A 28 -12.79 -4.69 -2.74
N LYS A 29 -13.46 -4.25 -3.81
CA LYS A 29 -14.80 -3.65 -3.74
C LYS A 29 -15.86 -4.61 -3.21
N GLN A 30 -15.68 -5.92 -3.43
CA GLN A 30 -16.54 -6.96 -2.89
C GLN A 30 -16.19 -7.37 -1.43
N GLY A 31 -15.16 -6.78 -0.83
CA GLY A 31 -14.67 -7.17 0.51
C GLY A 31 -13.93 -8.51 0.54
N LYS A 32 -13.63 -9.11 -0.63
CA LYS A 32 -12.96 -10.40 -0.75
C LYS A 32 -11.43 -10.22 -0.72
N TYR A 33 -10.91 -9.77 0.42
CA TYR A 33 -9.52 -9.32 0.56
C TYR A 33 -8.49 -10.43 0.32
N ASP A 34 -8.74 -11.66 0.76
CA ASP A 34 -7.78 -12.77 0.57
C ASP A 34 -7.58 -13.09 -0.93
N ILE A 35 -8.66 -13.00 -1.71
CA ILE A 35 -8.59 -13.16 -3.17
C ILE A 35 -7.83 -11.98 -3.78
N ALA A 36 -8.15 -10.75 -3.39
CA ALA A 36 -7.44 -9.57 -3.89
C ALA A 36 -5.94 -9.63 -3.59
N ILE A 37 -5.54 -10.07 -2.39
CA ILE A 37 -4.12 -10.27 -2.02
C ILE A 37 -3.42 -11.17 -3.02
N THR A 38 -4.04 -12.26 -3.45
CA THR A 38 -3.46 -13.20 -4.43
C THR A 38 -3.12 -12.50 -5.75
N PHE A 39 -4.00 -11.62 -6.25
CA PHE A 39 -3.74 -10.83 -7.46
C PHE A 39 -2.59 -9.83 -7.27
N PHE A 40 -2.55 -9.13 -6.14
CA PHE A 40 -1.49 -8.17 -5.87
C PHE A 40 -0.13 -8.83 -5.60
N GLU A 41 -0.10 -10.03 -5.03
CA GLU A 41 1.12 -10.84 -4.90
C GLU A 41 1.65 -11.30 -6.25
N ALA A 42 0.77 -11.69 -7.17
CA ALA A 42 1.16 -11.98 -8.55
C ALA A 42 1.73 -10.73 -9.23
N LEU A 43 1.05 -9.58 -9.10
CA LEU A 43 1.50 -8.31 -9.69
C LEU A 43 2.89 -7.89 -9.22
N ILE A 44 3.21 -8.00 -7.93
CA ILE A 44 4.56 -7.66 -7.45
C ILE A 44 5.61 -8.71 -7.80
N THR A 45 5.19 -9.92 -8.15
CA THR A 45 6.09 -10.97 -8.66
C THR A 45 6.45 -10.71 -10.11
N LEU A 46 5.47 -10.26 -10.91
CA LEU A 46 5.62 -9.89 -12.31
C LEU A 46 6.34 -8.54 -12.47
N SER A 47 5.94 -7.53 -11.68
CA SER A 47 6.46 -6.16 -11.71
C SER A 47 6.78 -5.68 -10.27
N PRO A 48 8.01 -5.91 -9.79
CA PRO A 48 8.38 -5.72 -8.39
C PRO A 48 8.52 -4.26 -7.97
N SER A 49 8.60 -3.34 -8.93
CA SER A 49 8.87 -1.91 -8.74
C SER A 49 7.63 -1.03 -8.88
N SER A 50 6.44 -1.61 -8.86
CA SER A 50 5.19 -0.84 -8.88
C SER A 50 4.85 -0.32 -7.50
N ILE A 51 4.99 1.01 -7.30
CA ILE A 51 4.63 1.68 -6.04
C ILE A 51 3.15 1.42 -5.70
N TYR A 52 2.27 1.50 -6.70
CA TYR A 52 0.83 1.31 -6.54
C TYR A 52 0.47 -0.12 -6.09
N ASP A 53 1.10 -1.14 -6.68
CA ASP A 53 0.81 -2.53 -6.33
C ASP A 53 1.34 -2.89 -4.94
N LEU A 54 2.56 -2.42 -4.60
CA LEU A 54 3.13 -2.58 -3.25
C LEU A 54 2.30 -1.85 -2.19
N GLN A 55 1.88 -0.61 -2.47
CA GLN A 55 1.06 0.20 -1.57
C GLN A 55 -0.32 -0.45 -1.35
N THR A 56 -0.93 -0.99 -2.40
CA THR A 56 -2.23 -1.66 -2.32
C THR A 56 -2.13 -2.97 -1.54
N LEU A 57 -1.09 -3.78 -1.80
CA LEU A 57 -0.85 -5.01 -1.05
C LEU A 57 -0.62 -4.72 0.45
N GLY A 58 0.15 -3.69 0.77
CA GLY A 58 0.32 -3.23 2.15
C GLY A 58 -0.99 -2.81 2.80
N ALA A 59 -1.85 -2.09 2.08
CA ALA A 59 -3.17 -1.71 2.57
C ALA A 59 -4.08 -2.92 2.81
N LEU A 60 -4.05 -3.93 1.95
CA LEU A 60 -4.82 -5.17 2.11
C LEU A 60 -4.39 -5.96 3.33
N TYR A 61 -3.08 -6.08 3.55
CA TYR A 61 -2.57 -6.73 4.75
C TYR A 61 -2.94 -5.98 6.03
N LEU A 62 -2.99 -4.64 5.99
CA LEU A 62 -3.50 -3.84 7.12
C LEU A 62 -4.99 -4.12 7.36
N GLN A 63 -5.83 -4.20 6.32
CA GLN A 63 -7.24 -4.56 6.45
C GLN A 63 -7.44 -5.96 7.05
N LYS A 64 -6.50 -6.87 6.81
CA LYS A 64 -6.46 -8.22 7.42
C LYS A 64 -5.84 -8.25 8.82
N ASN A 65 -5.54 -7.09 9.43
CA ASN A 65 -4.82 -6.94 10.70
C ASN A 65 -3.42 -7.59 10.70
N ASN A 66 -2.85 -7.91 9.55
CA ASN A 66 -1.49 -8.40 9.42
C ASN A 66 -0.52 -7.21 9.28
N ASN A 67 -0.37 -6.50 10.39
CA ASN A 67 0.30 -5.19 10.42
C ASN A 67 1.79 -5.26 10.08
N LEU A 68 2.47 -6.38 10.39
CA LEU A 68 3.89 -6.55 10.06
C LEU A 68 4.10 -6.74 8.56
N MET A 69 3.27 -7.55 7.90
CA MET A 69 3.31 -7.68 6.44
C MET A 69 2.93 -6.37 5.75
N ALA A 70 1.92 -5.68 6.28
CA ALA A 70 1.53 -4.36 5.80
C ALA A 70 2.71 -3.39 5.82
N LEU A 71 3.41 -3.29 6.96
CA LEU A 71 4.58 -2.43 7.10
C LEU A 71 5.69 -2.80 6.10
N ASN A 72 5.98 -4.10 5.94
CA ASN A 72 7.00 -4.55 5.02
C ASN A 72 6.76 -4.08 3.57
N TYR A 73 5.54 -4.25 3.05
CA TYR A 73 5.22 -3.81 1.68
C TYR A 73 5.13 -2.29 1.54
N ILE A 74 4.63 -1.59 2.57
CA ILE A 74 4.62 -0.13 2.63
C ILE A 74 6.04 0.44 2.59
N GLU A 75 6.97 -0.12 3.37
CA GLU A 75 8.38 0.32 3.37
C GLU A 75 9.05 0.01 2.02
N LYS A 76 8.71 -1.11 1.36
CA LYS A 76 9.16 -1.37 -0.01
C LYS A 76 8.66 -0.30 -1.00
N ALA A 77 7.39 0.08 -0.91
CA ALA A 77 6.84 1.16 -1.74
C ALA A 77 7.52 2.51 -1.46
N LEU A 78 7.77 2.86 -0.19
CA LEU A 78 8.45 4.12 0.17
C LEU A 78 9.94 4.13 -0.19
N LYS A 79 10.59 2.98 -0.37
CA LYS A 79 11.94 2.93 -0.92
C LYS A 79 11.99 3.37 -2.38
N LEU A 80 10.91 3.17 -3.13
CA LEU A 80 10.79 3.58 -4.53
C LEU A 80 10.42 5.07 -4.63
N ASP A 81 9.46 5.52 -3.81
CA ASP A 81 9.12 6.93 -3.66
C ASP A 81 8.91 7.29 -2.17
N PRO A 82 9.91 7.92 -1.53
CA PRO A 82 9.83 8.31 -0.13
C PRO A 82 8.76 9.36 0.18
N LEU A 83 8.26 10.09 -0.83
CA LEU A 83 7.31 11.19 -0.67
C LEU A 83 5.90 10.83 -1.13
N HIS A 84 5.66 9.57 -1.53
CA HIS A 84 4.35 9.11 -1.98
C HIS A 84 3.31 9.20 -0.85
N GLN A 85 2.52 10.27 -0.88
CA GLN A 85 1.60 10.65 0.21
C GLN A 85 0.61 9.54 0.59
N PRO A 86 -0.03 8.81 -0.34
CA PRO A 86 -0.93 7.71 0.03
C PRO A 86 -0.22 6.58 0.78
N THR A 87 1.03 6.27 0.41
CA THR A 87 1.82 5.25 1.10
C THR A 87 2.25 5.72 2.49
N LEU A 88 2.67 7.00 2.63
CA LEU A 88 2.98 7.58 3.94
C LEU A 88 1.77 7.56 4.87
N LEU A 89 0.58 7.87 4.37
CA LEU A 89 -0.65 7.79 5.15
C LEU A 89 -0.96 6.35 5.59
N ASN A 90 -0.78 5.36 4.71
CA ASN A 90 -0.93 3.96 5.08
C ASN A 90 0.11 3.53 6.13
N ARG A 91 1.34 4.03 6.06
CA ARG A 91 2.35 3.80 7.09
C ARG A 91 1.90 4.32 8.45
N VAL A 92 1.36 5.54 8.51
CA VAL A 92 0.80 6.10 9.74
C VAL A 92 -0.27 5.18 10.33
N LYS A 93 -1.20 4.69 9.51
CA LYS A 93 -2.25 3.75 9.94
C LYS A 93 -1.65 2.44 10.49
N VAL A 94 -0.64 1.88 9.82
CA VAL A 94 0.08 0.69 10.31
C VAL A 94 0.81 0.94 11.63
N LEU A 95 1.46 2.10 11.78
CA LEU A 95 2.17 2.46 13.02
C LEU A 95 1.21 2.57 14.20
N PHE A 96 0.01 3.12 14.01
CA PHE A 96 -1.04 3.09 15.03
C PHE A 96 -1.45 1.65 15.37
N ALA A 97 -1.69 0.81 14.35
CA ALA A 97 -2.09 -0.58 14.55
C ALA A 97 -1.02 -1.44 15.24
N LEU A 98 0.27 -1.07 15.11
CA LEU A 98 1.40 -1.71 15.81
C LEU A 98 1.68 -1.11 17.21
N GLY A 99 0.93 -0.08 17.63
CA GLY A 99 1.13 0.57 18.93
C GLY A 99 2.24 1.63 18.97
N TYR A 100 2.86 1.96 17.85
CA TYR A 100 3.87 3.03 17.74
C TYR A 100 3.24 4.43 17.70
N LYS A 101 2.35 4.71 18.67
CA LYS A 101 1.46 5.89 18.71
C LYS A 101 2.21 7.22 18.57
N LYS A 102 3.33 7.39 19.28
CA LYS A 102 4.12 8.64 19.25
C LYS A 102 4.69 8.93 17.86
N GLN A 103 5.22 7.91 17.18
CA GLN A 103 5.76 8.05 15.82
C GLN A 103 4.64 8.29 14.80
N ALA A 104 3.54 7.56 14.93
CA ALA A 104 2.36 7.71 14.08
C ALA A 104 1.78 9.13 14.14
N LEU A 105 1.60 9.68 15.35
CA LEU A 105 1.11 11.05 15.54
C LEU A 105 2.05 12.11 14.94
N ALA A 106 3.37 11.95 15.11
CA ALA A 106 4.33 12.88 14.52
C ALA A 106 4.25 12.88 12.98
N GLN A 107 4.15 11.70 12.37
CA GLN A 107 4.02 11.59 10.91
C GLN A 107 2.65 12.08 10.40
N ALA A 108 1.57 11.81 11.14
CA ALA A 108 0.24 12.29 10.79
C ALA A 108 0.21 13.83 10.73
N LYS A 109 0.77 14.51 11.74
CA LYS A 109 0.88 15.99 11.75
C LYS A 109 1.67 16.55 10.57
N GLU A 110 2.67 15.81 10.11
CA GLU A 110 3.45 16.24 8.96
C GLU A 110 2.64 16.11 7.65
N LEU A 111 1.75 15.12 7.55
CA LEU A 111 0.83 14.97 6.43
C LEU A 111 -0.30 16.01 6.40
N GLU A 112 -0.62 16.67 7.51
CA GLU A 112 -1.56 17.80 7.54
C GLU A 112 -1.05 19.01 6.73
N LYS A 113 0.25 19.06 6.43
CA LYS A 113 0.87 20.09 5.57
C LYS A 113 0.83 19.74 4.08
N SER A 114 0.24 18.60 3.71
CA SER A 114 0.11 18.16 2.31
C SER A 114 -0.73 19.15 1.50
N GLN A 115 -0.55 19.15 0.17
CA GLN A 115 -1.43 19.90 -0.73
C GLN A 115 -2.67 19.09 -1.14
N ASN A 116 -2.70 17.79 -0.84
CA ASN A 116 -3.83 16.93 -1.17
C ASN A 116 -4.88 16.96 -0.05
N PRO A 117 -6.09 17.51 -0.29
CA PRO A 117 -7.13 17.62 0.74
C PRO A 117 -7.56 16.28 1.33
N GLU A 118 -7.54 15.20 0.55
CA GLU A 118 -7.89 13.87 1.04
C GLU A 118 -6.87 13.37 2.07
N ILE A 119 -5.57 13.61 1.81
CA ILE A 119 -4.49 13.25 2.72
C ILE A 119 -4.60 14.07 4.01
N ILE A 120 -4.85 15.37 3.90
CA ILE A 120 -5.03 16.26 5.06
C ILE A 120 -6.19 15.76 5.92
N ASN A 121 -7.37 15.55 5.32
CA ASN A 121 -8.56 15.13 6.04
C ASN A 121 -8.35 13.80 6.80
N GLN A 122 -7.73 12.82 6.15
CA GLN A 122 -7.44 11.53 6.79
C GLN A 122 -6.37 11.67 7.89
N ALA A 123 -5.34 12.48 7.68
CA ALA A 123 -4.30 12.73 8.67
C ALA A 123 -4.85 13.42 9.92
N THR A 124 -5.65 14.48 9.74
CA THR A 124 -6.31 15.20 10.84
C THR A 124 -7.26 14.29 11.61
N ALA A 125 -8.05 13.45 10.93
CA ALA A 125 -8.90 12.47 11.60
C ALA A 125 -8.10 11.51 12.48
N LEU A 126 -6.93 11.05 12.00
CA LEU A 126 -6.03 10.20 12.79
C LEU A 126 -5.40 10.97 13.96
N VAL A 127 -5.04 12.23 13.81
CA VAL A 127 -4.52 13.04 14.92
C VAL A 127 -5.57 13.19 16.01
N ILE A 128 -6.82 13.53 15.65
CA ILE A 128 -7.92 13.72 16.62
C ILE A 128 -8.30 12.41 17.30
N ALA A 129 -8.38 11.30 16.56
CA ALA A 129 -8.78 10.01 17.12
C ALA A 129 -7.75 9.46 18.13
N TYR A 130 -6.49 9.89 18.05
CA TYR A 130 -5.40 9.38 18.87
C TYR A 130 -4.72 10.45 19.74
N SER A 131 -5.16 11.71 19.74
CA SER A 131 -4.74 12.73 20.71
C SER A 131 -5.31 12.43 22.09
#